data_AF-A0A5N5J5H9-F1
#
_entry.id   AF-A0A5N5J5H9-F1
#
_cell.length_a   1.000
_cell.length_b   1.000
_cell.length_c   1.000
_cell.angle_alpha   90.00
_cell.angle_beta   90.00
_cell.angle_gamma   90.00
#
_symmetry.space_group_name_H-M   'P 1'
#
loop_
_entity.id
_entity.type
_entity.pdbx_description
1 polymer ?
#
loop_
_entity_poly.entity_id
_entity_poly.type
_entity_poly.pdbx_seq_one_letter_code
_entity_poly.pdbx_strand_id
1 'polypeptide(L)'
;MQIHPLKLMLSPTFTRCSSNLTPYFLKIKPFSSSSLEFSPWSGLQSWRESPLNKNRFWGPNGPQTPPSSIDTNGTSLLDSASSLAELGALVLSTSDPLLKSKLSHLAFSKWRNEKLPIGVYDPPSRPARPPKPELVLLSQYVVHVSGICAFNFIQNWTFQDLTFVYAICGIFLNWSLDSCAHSQVSPKEIPAPKDSGMPLNAYMLHNLAHVELNAIDLAWDTVVRFSPFCEILGEGFFADFAHVADDESRHFAWCSQRLDELGFRYGDMPAHNLLWRECEKSSDDVAARLAVIPLVQEARGLDAGPRLVQKLVGFGDNKTSKIVARIADEEVAHVAAGVYWFVSVCQKMGRAPCSTFKDLLREYKVELKGPFNYSARDEAGIPRDWYDKSSTNKHGEVTKPDTTEKLSMIYGRLASIIAMENENASLNKPAE
;
A
#
# COMPACT_ATOMS: atom_id res chain seq x y z
N MET A 1 -13.46 0.93 34.60
CA MET A 1 -12.08 1.34 34.30
C MET A 1 -12.15 2.14 32.99
N GLN A 2 -12.11 3.48 33.06
CA GLN A 2 -12.34 4.36 31.91
C GLN A 2 -11.17 4.23 30.93
N ILE A 3 -11.42 3.64 29.76
CA ILE A 3 -10.44 3.51 28.68
C ILE A 3 -10.32 4.90 28.03
N HIS A 4 -9.20 5.58 28.25
CA HIS A 4 -8.92 6.87 27.62
C HIS A 4 -8.89 6.70 26.09
N PRO A 5 -9.77 7.37 25.31
CA PRO A 5 -10.02 7.03 23.90
C PRO A 5 -8.88 7.35 22.91
N LEU A 6 -7.68 7.75 23.39
CA LEU A 6 -6.71 8.47 22.56
C LEU A 6 -5.24 8.07 22.75
N LYS A 7 -4.90 7.17 23.69
CA LYS A 7 -3.48 6.86 23.99
C LYS A 7 -2.84 5.80 23.08
N LEU A 8 -3.60 5.18 22.17
CA LEU A 8 -3.16 4.10 21.27
C LEU A 8 -3.43 4.37 19.78
N MET A 9 -3.90 5.58 19.44
CA MET A 9 -3.84 6.11 18.08
C MET A 9 -2.78 7.22 17.93
N LEU A 10 -1.97 7.46 18.99
CA LEU A 10 -0.94 8.52 19.05
C LEU A 10 0.19 8.16 20.04
N SER A 11 1.43 7.98 19.55
CA SER A 11 2.72 8.52 20.08
C SER A 11 3.86 7.51 20.32
N PRO A 12 5.16 7.90 20.19
CA PRO A 12 5.67 9.29 20.22
C PRO A 12 6.70 9.68 19.14
N THR A 13 6.48 10.79 18.42
CA THR A 13 7.44 11.92 18.32
C THR A 13 6.80 13.12 17.61
N PHE A 14 6.18 14.02 18.39
CA PHE A 14 6.19 15.44 18.06
C PHE A 14 6.63 16.19 19.31
N THR A 15 7.93 16.43 19.41
CA THR A 15 8.54 17.26 20.45
C THR A 15 8.01 18.68 20.31
N ARG A 16 7.18 19.08 21.28
CA ARG A 16 6.75 20.46 21.46
C ARG A 16 7.96 21.24 21.96
N CYS A 17 8.41 22.23 21.19
CA CYS A 17 9.38 23.21 21.65
C CYS A 17 8.76 23.98 22.83
N SER A 18 9.39 23.92 24.00
CA SER A 18 9.00 24.70 25.17
C SER A 18 9.39 26.16 24.97
N SER A 19 8.41 27.05 24.94
CA SER A 19 8.58 28.39 25.48
C SER A 19 7.37 28.73 26.34
N ASN A 20 7.66 29.14 27.58
CA ASN A 20 6.70 29.57 28.58
C ASN A 20 5.83 30.69 28.05
N LEU A 21 4.50 30.57 28.16
CA LEU A 21 3.54 31.67 28.29
C LEU A 21 2.20 31.13 28.80
N THR A 22 1.58 31.92 29.68
CA THR A 22 0.44 31.67 30.57
C THR A 22 -0.89 31.30 29.89
N PRO A 23 -1.86 30.70 30.62
CA PRO A 23 -3.06 30.12 30.02
C PRO A 23 -4.12 31.20 29.73
N TYR A 24 -4.25 31.59 28.47
CA TYR A 24 -5.46 32.22 27.98
C TYR A 24 -6.37 31.16 27.36
N PHE A 25 -7.56 31.01 27.95
CA PHE A 25 -8.67 30.23 27.40
C PHE A 25 -9.10 30.83 26.05
N LEU A 26 -8.52 30.35 24.96
CA LEU A 26 -9.02 30.60 23.61
C LEU A 26 -10.07 29.55 23.29
N LYS A 27 -11.33 29.98 23.19
CA LYS A 27 -12.43 29.21 22.60
C LYS A 27 -11.99 28.74 21.22
N ILE A 28 -11.76 27.44 21.07
CA ILE A 28 -11.55 26.80 19.77
C ILE A 28 -12.87 26.94 19.00
N LYS A 29 -12.86 27.72 17.91
CA LYS A 29 -13.97 27.73 16.96
C LYS A 29 -14.06 26.36 16.30
N PRO A 30 -15.26 25.78 16.15
CA PRO A 30 -15.42 24.52 15.43
C PRO A 30 -14.91 24.72 13.99
N PHE A 31 -14.09 23.79 13.53
CA PHE A 31 -13.65 23.75 12.14
C PHE A 31 -14.88 23.70 11.25
N SER A 32 -14.96 24.63 10.29
CA SER A 32 -15.96 24.59 9.23
C SER A 32 -15.74 23.31 8.42
N SER A 33 -16.64 22.34 8.60
CA SER A 33 -16.78 21.16 7.76
C SER A 33 -17.07 21.63 6.33
N SER A 34 -16.01 21.75 5.54
CA SER A 34 -16.10 21.33 4.13
C SER A 34 -15.44 19.96 4.08
N SER A 35 -16.08 18.99 4.71
CA SER A 35 -15.78 17.59 4.47
C SER A 35 -16.11 17.36 3.00
N LEU A 36 -15.09 17.35 2.14
CA LEU A 36 -15.15 16.62 0.88
C LEU A 36 -15.82 15.28 1.21
N GLU A 37 -17.04 15.08 0.71
CA GLU A 37 -17.78 13.85 0.93
C GLU A 37 -16.95 12.72 0.31
N PHE A 38 -16.27 11.96 1.18
CA PHE A 38 -15.56 10.78 0.74
C PHE A 38 -16.60 9.78 0.26
N SER A 39 -16.58 9.46 -1.03
CA SER A 39 -17.40 8.42 -1.63
C SER A 39 -16.55 7.16 -1.78
N PRO A 40 -16.87 6.06 -1.08
CA PRO A 40 -16.17 4.79 -1.26
C PRO A 40 -16.30 4.28 -2.70
N TRP A 41 -15.37 3.42 -3.14
CA TRP A 41 -15.49 2.72 -4.42
C TRP A 41 -16.85 2.02 -4.53
N SER A 42 -17.56 2.27 -5.64
CA SER A 42 -18.94 1.80 -5.84
C SER A 42 -19.09 0.27 -5.74
N GLY A 43 -18.03 -0.48 -6.06
CA GLY A 43 -18.02 -1.94 -5.96
C GLY A 43 -17.80 -2.49 -4.55
N LEU A 44 -17.47 -1.65 -3.55
CA LEU A 44 -17.05 -2.12 -2.23
C LEU A 44 -18.13 -2.95 -1.52
N GLN A 45 -19.39 -2.50 -1.60
CA GLN A 45 -20.50 -3.24 -1.00
C GLN A 45 -20.76 -4.56 -1.73
N SER A 46 -20.72 -4.55 -3.07
CA SER A 46 -20.86 -5.79 -3.86
C SER A 46 -19.74 -6.78 -3.59
N TRP A 47 -18.51 -6.31 -3.35
CA TRP A 47 -17.39 -7.16 -2.96
C TRP A 47 -17.62 -7.77 -1.57
N ARG A 48 -18.02 -6.98 -0.57
CA ARG A 48 -18.37 -7.47 0.79
C ARG A 48 -19.49 -8.53 0.78
N GLU A 49 -20.50 -8.32 -0.04
CA GLU A 49 -21.65 -9.22 -0.14
C GLU A 49 -21.41 -10.42 -1.06
N SER A 50 -20.31 -10.42 -1.83
CA SER A 50 -19.99 -11.49 -2.77
C SER A 50 -19.96 -12.86 -2.07
N PRO A 51 -20.48 -13.92 -2.70
CA PRO A 51 -20.50 -15.25 -2.10
C PRO A 51 -19.08 -15.77 -1.88
N LEU A 52 -18.90 -16.72 -0.96
CA LEU A 52 -17.61 -17.39 -0.76
C LEU A 52 -17.09 -17.94 -2.10
N ASN A 53 -15.99 -17.35 -2.57
CA ASN A 53 -15.38 -17.74 -3.83
C ASN A 53 -14.58 -19.03 -3.59
N LYS A 54 -14.92 -20.12 -4.29
CA LYS A 54 -14.25 -21.43 -4.16
C LYS A 54 -13.25 -21.71 -5.28
N ASN A 55 -12.98 -20.75 -6.17
CA ASN A 55 -12.19 -20.94 -7.37
C ASN A 55 -10.67 -21.01 -7.08
N ARG A 56 -10.23 -22.01 -6.33
CA ARG A 56 -8.82 -22.18 -5.91
C ARG A 56 -7.95 -22.90 -6.96
N PHE A 57 -8.48 -23.15 -8.15
CA PHE A 57 -7.76 -23.79 -9.25
C PHE A 57 -7.95 -23.00 -10.55
N TRP A 58 -6.92 -22.96 -11.39
CA TRP A 58 -6.99 -22.34 -12.72
C TRP A 58 -7.15 -23.40 -13.81
N GLY A 59 -8.36 -23.48 -14.36
CA GLY A 59 -8.71 -24.42 -15.45
C GLY A 59 -8.37 -23.90 -16.85
N PRO A 60 -8.78 -24.65 -17.90
CA PRO A 60 -8.54 -24.26 -19.29
C PRO A 60 -9.15 -22.89 -19.67
N ASN A 61 -10.29 -22.55 -19.05
CA ASN A 61 -11.07 -21.35 -19.36
C ASN A 61 -10.97 -20.25 -18.29
N GLY A 62 -10.18 -20.44 -17.24
CA GLY A 62 -10.06 -19.51 -16.13
C GLY A 62 -10.25 -20.14 -14.75
N PRO A 63 -10.51 -19.34 -13.72
CA PRO A 63 -10.73 -19.81 -12.35
C PRO A 63 -11.88 -20.82 -12.25
N GLN A 64 -11.66 -21.91 -11.51
CA GLN A 64 -12.65 -22.94 -11.22
C GLN A 64 -12.43 -23.55 -9.84
N THR A 65 -13.43 -24.26 -9.33
CA THR A 65 -13.28 -25.07 -8.12
C THR A 65 -12.31 -26.23 -8.38
N PRO A 66 -11.48 -26.61 -7.39
CA PRO A 66 -10.60 -27.77 -7.54
C PRO A 66 -11.42 -29.04 -7.79
N PRO A 67 -10.94 -29.98 -8.62
CA PRO A 67 -11.59 -31.28 -8.82
C PRO A 67 -11.65 -32.03 -7.48
N SER A 68 -12.74 -32.77 -7.26
CA SER A 68 -13.12 -33.40 -5.98
C SER A 68 -12.09 -34.37 -5.42
N SER A 69 -11.05 -33.86 -4.75
CA SER A 69 -10.16 -34.61 -3.87
C SER A 69 -9.26 -33.62 -3.13
N ILE A 70 -9.68 -33.16 -1.95
CA ILE A 70 -8.75 -32.53 -1.01
C ILE A 70 -9.00 -33.15 0.36
N ASP A 71 -7.99 -33.86 0.83
CA ASP A 71 -7.88 -34.38 2.19
C ASP A 71 -8.23 -33.30 3.22
N THR A 72 -9.10 -33.63 4.16
CA THR A 72 -9.42 -32.81 5.34
C THR A 72 -8.30 -32.83 6.39
N ASN A 73 -7.19 -33.53 6.13
CA ASN A 73 -6.04 -33.54 7.02
C ASN A 73 -5.46 -32.12 7.16
N GLY A 74 -5.66 -31.53 8.34
CA GLY A 74 -5.32 -30.14 8.68
C GLY A 74 -6.50 -29.29 9.18
N THR A 75 -7.76 -29.69 8.97
CA THR A 75 -8.94 -28.92 9.41
C THR A 75 -9.21 -29.03 10.91
N SER A 76 -8.78 -30.13 11.54
CA SER A 76 -9.07 -30.41 12.96
C SER A 76 -8.62 -29.29 13.91
N LEU A 77 -7.58 -28.53 13.57
CA LEU A 77 -7.12 -27.39 14.38
C LEU A 77 -8.02 -26.15 14.22
N LEU A 78 -8.61 -25.96 13.04
CA LEU A 78 -9.58 -24.88 12.81
C LEU A 78 -10.92 -25.19 13.49
N ASP A 79 -11.29 -26.47 13.63
CA ASP A 79 -12.57 -26.87 14.22
C ASP A 79 -12.72 -26.45 15.69
N SER A 80 -11.61 -26.38 16.44
CA SER A 80 -11.59 -25.91 17.83
C SER A 80 -11.58 -24.39 17.98
N ALA A 81 -11.25 -23.65 16.92
CA ALA A 81 -11.14 -22.20 16.99
C ALA A 81 -12.52 -21.54 17.08
N SER A 82 -12.64 -20.61 18.02
CA SER A 82 -13.91 -20.02 18.47
C SER A 82 -14.12 -18.58 18.01
N SER A 83 -13.12 -17.98 17.35
CA SER A 83 -13.15 -16.57 16.91
C SER A 83 -12.30 -16.32 15.67
N LEU A 84 -12.54 -15.21 14.97
CA LEU A 84 -11.75 -14.80 13.80
C LEU A 84 -10.28 -14.56 14.15
N ALA A 85 -9.99 -13.93 15.29
CA ALA A 85 -8.63 -13.66 15.73
C ALA A 85 -7.86 -14.96 16.02
N GLU A 86 -8.51 -15.96 16.62
CA GLU A 86 -7.90 -17.28 16.85
C GLU A 86 -7.64 -18.01 15.54
N LEU A 87 -8.61 -17.99 14.61
CA LEU A 87 -8.44 -18.55 13.26
C LEU A 87 -7.27 -17.90 12.51
N GLY A 88 -7.16 -16.56 12.55
CA GLY A 88 -6.05 -15.84 11.94
C GLY A 88 -4.69 -16.19 12.55
N ALA A 89 -4.62 -16.36 13.88
CA ALA A 89 -3.38 -16.75 14.55
C ALA A 89 -2.91 -18.16 14.15
N LEU A 90 -3.85 -19.09 13.92
CA LEU A 90 -3.55 -20.42 13.38
C LEU A 90 -3.00 -20.33 11.95
N VAL A 91 -3.58 -19.50 11.09
CA VAL A 91 -3.08 -19.27 9.72
C VAL A 91 -1.66 -18.69 9.76
N LEU A 92 -1.43 -17.65 10.58
CA LEU A 92 -0.10 -17.04 10.75
C LEU A 92 0.94 -18.03 11.29
N SER A 93 0.52 -18.98 12.12
CA SER A 93 1.40 -20.02 12.70
C SER A 93 1.70 -21.18 11.75
N THR A 94 1.07 -21.22 10.58
CA THR A 94 1.29 -22.26 9.56
C THR A 94 2.51 -21.93 8.71
N SER A 95 3.52 -22.81 8.67
CA SER A 95 4.74 -22.57 7.90
C SER A 95 4.61 -22.95 6.43
N ASP A 96 3.92 -24.06 6.11
CA ASP A 96 3.77 -24.50 4.71
C ASP A 96 2.91 -23.50 3.90
N PRO A 97 3.40 -22.95 2.77
CA PRO A 97 2.69 -21.92 2.02
C PRO A 97 1.36 -22.36 1.43
N LEU A 98 1.28 -23.59 0.89
CA LEU A 98 0.05 -24.11 0.29
C LEU A 98 -0.99 -24.43 1.37
N LEU A 99 -0.56 -25.00 2.49
CA LEU A 99 -1.42 -25.22 3.65
C LEU A 99 -1.88 -23.88 4.24
N LYS A 100 -1.02 -22.87 4.33
CA LYS A 100 -1.39 -21.52 4.78
C LYS A 100 -2.48 -20.91 3.89
N SER A 101 -2.31 -20.97 2.57
CA SER A 101 -3.34 -20.54 1.62
C SER A 101 -4.66 -21.31 1.81
N LYS A 102 -4.61 -22.65 1.92
CA LYS A 102 -5.80 -23.47 2.18
C LYS A 102 -6.48 -23.10 3.51
N LEU A 103 -5.72 -22.96 4.59
CA LEU A 103 -6.25 -22.62 5.92
C LEU A 103 -6.80 -21.20 5.96
N SER A 104 -6.23 -20.24 5.22
CA SER A 104 -6.79 -18.89 5.07
C SER A 104 -8.23 -18.93 4.55
N HIS A 105 -8.47 -19.70 3.48
CA HIS A 105 -9.81 -19.87 2.92
C HIS A 105 -10.77 -20.56 3.89
N LEU A 106 -10.31 -21.62 4.55
CA LEU A 106 -11.13 -22.35 5.52
C LEU A 106 -11.46 -21.51 6.75
N ALA A 107 -10.52 -20.72 7.24
CA ALA A 107 -10.70 -19.78 8.34
C ALA A 107 -11.77 -18.73 8.02
N PHE A 108 -11.63 -18.04 6.89
CA PHE A 108 -12.62 -17.05 6.46
C PHE A 108 -14.01 -17.68 6.22
N SER A 109 -14.04 -18.85 5.56
CA SER A 109 -15.28 -19.59 5.30
C SER A 109 -15.98 -20.03 6.58
N LYS A 110 -15.23 -20.56 7.56
CA LYS A 110 -15.75 -20.98 8.86
C LYS A 110 -16.33 -19.78 9.61
N TRP A 111 -15.54 -18.71 9.76
CA TRP A 111 -15.98 -17.49 10.43
C TRP A 111 -17.28 -16.94 9.83
N ARG A 112 -17.34 -16.84 8.49
CA ARG A 112 -18.51 -16.30 7.78
C ARG A 112 -19.75 -17.19 7.89
N ASN A 113 -19.59 -18.51 7.75
CA ASN A 113 -20.71 -19.45 7.78
C ASN A 113 -21.26 -19.68 9.19
N GLU A 114 -20.38 -19.79 10.17
CA GLU A 114 -20.76 -20.04 11.57
C GLU A 114 -21.04 -18.73 12.35
N LYS A 115 -20.75 -17.58 11.74
CA LYS A 115 -20.94 -16.24 12.34
C LYS A 115 -20.19 -16.12 13.67
N LEU A 116 -18.94 -16.56 13.68
CA LEU A 116 -18.09 -16.50 14.87
C LEU A 116 -17.79 -15.04 15.23
N PRO A 117 -17.59 -14.72 16.53
CA PRO A 117 -17.17 -13.38 16.93
C PRO A 117 -15.77 -13.05 16.40
N ILE A 118 -15.41 -11.76 16.37
CA ILE A 118 -14.04 -11.34 16.06
C ILE A 118 -13.06 -11.92 17.08
N GLY A 119 -13.42 -11.87 18.37
CA GLY A 119 -12.60 -12.32 19.48
C GLY A 119 -11.35 -11.47 19.67
N VAL A 120 -10.45 -11.92 20.55
CA VAL A 120 -9.15 -11.30 20.79
C VAL A 120 -8.12 -12.42 20.92
N TYR A 121 -6.99 -12.28 20.24
CA TYR A 121 -5.90 -13.25 20.31
C TYR A 121 -4.55 -12.56 20.10
N ASP A 122 -3.49 -13.10 20.70
CA ASP A 122 -2.14 -12.58 20.52
C ASP A 122 -1.54 -13.10 19.20
N PRO A 123 -1.16 -12.22 18.25
CA PRO A 123 -0.52 -12.67 17.02
C PRO A 123 0.87 -13.25 17.33
N PRO A 124 1.36 -14.23 16.55
CA PRO A 124 2.77 -14.60 16.63
C PRO A 124 3.65 -13.38 16.32
N SER A 125 4.88 -13.36 16.85
CA SER A 125 5.81 -12.24 16.62
C SER A 125 6.09 -12.00 15.14
N ARG A 126 6.13 -13.10 14.36
CA ARG A 126 6.17 -13.10 12.90
C ARG A 126 5.40 -14.31 12.37
N PRO A 127 4.85 -14.25 11.15
CA PRO A 127 4.26 -15.41 10.50
C PRO A 127 5.29 -16.52 10.36
N ALA A 128 4.85 -17.75 10.60
CA ALA A 128 5.66 -18.93 10.35
C ALA A 128 6.00 -19.01 8.85
N ARG A 129 7.25 -19.38 8.59
CA ARG A 129 7.83 -19.54 7.24
C ARG A 129 8.49 -20.91 7.17
N PRO A 130 8.45 -21.57 6.00
CA PRO A 130 9.22 -22.79 5.78
C PRO A 130 10.71 -22.44 5.58
N PRO A 131 11.63 -23.42 5.53
CA PRO A 131 13.04 -23.16 5.24
C PRO A 131 13.30 -22.54 3.85
N LYS A 132 12.39 -22.71 2.89
CA LYS A 132 12.48 -22.20 1.51
C LYS A 132 11.22 -21.43 1.10
N PRO A 133 11.33 -20.25 0.47
CA PRO A 133 12.56 -19.62 -0.02
C PRO A 133 13.46 -19.11 1.11
N GLU A 134 14.77 -19.08 0.87
CA GLU A 134 15.69 -18.34 1.75
C GLU A 134 15.29 -16.86 1.73
N LEU A 135 14.94 -16.31 2.90
CA LEU A 135 14.57 -14.91 3.00
C LEU A 135 15.83 -14.06 3.12
N VAL A 136 16.06 -13.25 2.09
CA VAL A 136 17.22 -12.37 2.03
C VAL A 136 16.89 -10.96 2.53
N LEU A 137 17.86 -10.38 3.23
CA LEU A 137 17.83 -8.97 3.61
C LEU A 137 18.37 -8.16 2.43
N LEU A 138 17.61 -7.15 1.99
CA LEU A 138 18.18 -6.14 1.12
C LEU A 138 19.25 -5.37 1.90
N SER A 139 20.50 -5.45 1.44
CA SER A 139 21.62 -4.61 1.86
C SER A 139 21.25 -3.15 1.71
N GLN A 140 21.33 -2.36 2.77
CA GLN A 140 21.52 -0.92 2.62
C GLN A 140 23.02 -0.66 2.48
N TYR A 141 23.58 -0.73 1.26
CA TYR A 141 24.93 -0.22 1.00
C TYR A 141 24.96 0.82 -0.11
N VAL A 142 25.68 1.90 0.19
CA VAL A 142 26.10 2.97 -0.69
C VAL A 142 27.06 2.38 -1.73
N VAL A 143 26.62 2.24 -2.98
CA VAL A 143 27.53 1.98 -4.09
C VAL A 143 28.21 3.30 -4.46
N HIS A 144 29.51 3.41 -4.14
CA HIS A 144 30.37 4.43 -4.75
C HIS A 144 30.53 4.08 -6.23
N VAL A 145 29.87 4.82 -7.13
CA VAL A 145 30.08 4.66 -8.58
C VAL A 145 31.27 5.51 -8.99
N SER A 146 32.47 4.93 -9.02
CA SER A 146 33.57 5.42 -9.84
C SER A 146 33.40 4.88 -11.26
N GLY A 147 33.39 5.77 -12.24
CA GLY A 147 32.83 5.52 -13.57
C GLY A 147 33.56 4.56 -14.52
N ILE A 148 32.90 4.40 -15.66
CA ILE A 148 33.39 3.98 -16.99
C ILE A 148 33.80 2.50 -17.14
N CYS A 149 32.90 1.69 -17.71
CA CYS A 149 33.09 0.86 -18.92
C CYS A 149 32.01 -0.24 -19.02
N ALA A 150 31.05 -0.08 -19.96
CA ALA A 150 30.41 -1.15 -20.74
C ALA A 150 29.22 -0.57 -21.53
N PHE A 151 29.51 0.22 -22.56
CA PHE A 151 28.58 0.47 -23.66
C PHE A 151 28.82 -0.61 -24.70
N ASN A 152 27.76 -1.34 -25.08
CA ASN A 152 27.56 -2.14 -26.32
C ASN A 152 26.91 -3.51 -26.06
N PHE A 153 25.68 -3.50 -25.56
CA PHE A 153 24.59 -4.36 -26.02
C PHE A 153 23.31 -3.78 -25.40
N ILE A 154 22.14 -3.96 -26.02
CA ILE A 154 20.82 -3.40 -25.66
C ILE A 154 20.48 -2.13 -26.46
N GLN A 155 20.02 -2.34 -27.70
CA GLN A 155 19.51 -1.29 -28.59
C GLN A 155 17.98 -1.25 -28.65
N ASN A 156 17.23 -1.80 -27.68
CA ASN A 156 15.76 -1.72 -27.69
C ASN A 156 15.10 -1.79 -26.29
N TRP A 157 15.78 -1.39 -25.22
CA TRP A 157 15.18 -1.30 -23.89
C TRP A 157 15.22 0.15 -23.42
N THR A 158 14.10 0.64 -22.90
CA THR A 158 14.05 1.98 -22.30
C THR A 158 14.41 1.88 -20.81
N PHE A 159 14.91 2.96 -20.21
CA PHE A 159 15.26 3.05 -18.78
C PHE A 159 14.08 2.67 -17.84
N GLN A 160 12.84 2.64 -18.35
CA GLN A 160 11.62 2.21 -17.67
C GLN A 160 11.44 0.69 -17.56
N ASP A 161 12.11 -0.11 -18.40
CA ASP A 161 11.96 -1.58 -18.41
C ASP A 161 12.83 -2.25 -17.33
N LEU A 162 13.94 -1.61 -16.96
CA LEU A 162 14.84 -2.04 -15.89
C LEU A 162 14.25 -1.71 -14.50
N THR A 163 13.50 -0.63 -14.35
CA THR A 163 12.86 -0.27 -13.08
C THR A 163 11.75 -1.25 -12.66
N PHE A 164 11.26 -2.12 -13.55
CA PHE A 164 10.14 -3.02 -13.28
C PHE A 164 10.54 -4.30 -12.52
N VAL A 165 11.72 -4.87 -12.79
CA VAL A 165 12.28 -5.94 -11.94
C VAL A 165 12.74 -5.36 -10.60
N TYR A 166 13.20 -4.11 -10.60
CA TYR A 166 13.60 -3.38 -9.38
C TYR A 166 12.41 -2.85 -8.55
N ALA A 167 11.23 -2.59 -9.11
CA ALA A 167 10.07 -2.15 -8.33
C ALA A 167 9.42 -3.31 -7.55
N ILE A 168 9.58 -4.54 -8.03
CA ILE A 168 9.19 -5.77 -7.32
C ILE A 168 10.36 -6.33 -6.49
N CYS A 169 11.64 -6.09 -6.83
CA CYS A 169 12.79 -6.64 -6.09
C CYS A 169 13.74 -5.64 -5.38
N GLY A 170 13.56 -4.31 -5.44
CA GLY A 170 14.58 -3.38 -4.95
C GLY A 170 14.16 -1.90 -4.90
N ILE A 171 13.63 -1.47 -3.75
CA ILE A 171 13.76 -0.07 -3.33
C ILE A 171 15.26 0.20 -3.19
N PHE A 172 15.87 0.94 -4.12
CA PHE A 172 16.89 1.98 -3.93
C PHE A 172 17.49 2.34 -5.29
N LEU A 173 17.30 3.60 -5.71
CA LEU A 173 18.32 4.49 -6.29
C LEU A 173 17.63 5.83 -6.58
N ASN A 174 17.70 6.75 -5.61
CA ASN A 174 18.35 8.06 -5.77
C ASN A 174 18.11 8.83 -4.46
N TRP A 175 19.15 9.01 -3.63
CA TRP A 175 19.18 10.07 -2.64
C TRP A 175 20.58 10.68 -2.55
N SER A 176 20.54 12.00 -2.42
CA SER A 176 21.65 12.93 -2.26
C SER A 176 22.34 12.75 -0.90
N LEU A 177 23.58 13.22 -0.86
CA LEU A 177 24.64 13.02 0.13
C LEU A 177 24.23 13.39 1.56
N ASP A 178 24.56 12.52 2.54
CA ASP A 178 25.38 12.88 3.70
C ASP A 178 25.74 11.65 4.57
N SER A 179 26.92 11.74 5.18
CA SER A 179 27.83 10.69 5.67
C SER A 179 27.39 9.87 6.90
N CYS A 180 27.73 8.56 6.94
CA CYS A 180 28.63 7.94 7.94
C CYS A 180 28.84 6.43 7.69
N ALA A 181 30.02 5.91 8.07
CA ALA A 181 30.54 4.57 7.78
C ALA A 181 30.37 3.58 8.95
N HIS A 182 30.18 2.27 8.68
CA HIS A 182 31.03 1.12 9.09
C HIS A 182 30.33 -0.25 9.13
N SER A 183 31.17 -1.27 8.90
CA SER A 183 31.02 -2.74 8.99
C SER A 183 30.31 -3.40 7.82
N GLN A 184 30.95 -4.43 7.25
CA GLN A 184 30.71 -5.05 5.95
C GLN A 184 30.29 -6.51 6.16
N VAL A 185 29.05 -6.86 5.87
CA VAL A 185 28.55 -8.26 5.76
C VAL A 185 27.81 -8.33 4.44
N SER A 186 28.19 -9.21 3.50
CA SER A 186 27.52 -9.28 2.19
C SER A 186 26.13 -9.88 2.34
N PRO A 187 25.05 -9.16 2.07
CA PRO A 187 23.73 -9.75 2.05
C PRO A 187 23.59 -10.48 0.72
N LYS A 188 23.17 -11.75 0.77
CA LYS A 188 22.78 -12.46 -0.44
C LYS A 188 21.61 -11.70 -1.04
N GLU A 189 21.71 -11.22 -2.27
CA GLU A 189 20.61 -10.56 -2.97
C GLU A 189 19.72 -11.61 -3.65
N ILE A 190 18.48 -11.26 -4.01
CA ILE A 190 17.70 -12.09 -4.92
C ILE A 190 18.51 -12.15 -6.23
N PRO A 191 18.81 -13.35 -6.78
CA PRO A 191 19.58 -13.45 -8.00
C PRO A 191 18.84 -12.74 -9.14
N ALA A 192 19.58 -12.04 -10.02
CA ALA A 192 18.97 -11.47 -11.22
C ALA A 192 18.37 -12.60 -12.09
N PRO A 193 17.35 -12.33 -12.95
CA PRO A 193 16.70 -13.36 -13.75
C PRO A 193 17.67 -14.28 -14.52
N LYS A 194 18.72 -13.70 -15.11
CA LYS A 194 19.77 -14.42 -15.84
C LYS A 194 20.59 -15.40 -14.99
N ASP A 195 20.68 -15.14 -13.68
CA ASP A 195 21.50 -15.90 -12.72
C ASP A 195 20.62 -16.79 -11.82
N SER A 196 19.29 -16.70 -11.94
CA SER A 196 18.32 -17.41 -11.11
C SER A 196 18.15 -18.90 -11.45
N GLY A 197 18.57 -19.30 -12.65
CA GLY A 197 18.29 -20.64 -13.20
C GLY A 197 16.83 -20.85 -13.63
N MET A 198 15.97 -19.82 -13.56
CA MET A 198 14.57 -19.86 -13.99
C MET A 198 14.38 -19.07 -15.30
N PRO A 199 13.47 -19.50 -16.20
CA PRO A 199 13.04 -18.67 -17.30
C PRO A 199 12.29 -17.44 -16.77
N LEU A 200 12.33 -16.34 -17.53
CA LEU A 200 11.85 -15.04 -17.07
C LEU A 200 10.40 -15.04 -16.59
N ASN A 201 9.50 -15.77 -17.26
CA ASN A 201 8.10 -15.91 -16.85
C ASN A 201 7.95 -16.62 -15.48
N ALA A 202 8.69 -17.70 -15.24
CA ALA A 202 8.70 -18.39 -13.96
C ALA A 202 9.33 -17.54 -12.84
N TYR A 203 10.40 -16.80 -13.16
CA TYR A 203 11.02 -15.82 -12.23
C TYR A 203 10.01 -14.75 -11.79
N MET A 204 9.29 -14.15 -12.74
CA MET A 204 8.31 -13.10 -12.45
C MET A 204 7.13 -13.67 -11.65
N LEU A 205 6.66 -14.87 -11.99
CA LEU A 205 5.56 -15.53 -11.30
C LEU A 205 5.94 -15.99 -9.87
N HIS A 206 7.18 -16.43 -9.64
CA HIS A 206 7.67 -16.76 -8.30
C HIS A 206 7.67 -15.54 -7.39
N ASN A 207 8.15 -14.40 -7.88
CA ASN A 207 8.08 -13.14 -7.13
C ASN A 207 6.64 -12.71 -6.86
N LEU A 208 5.73 -12.86 -7.84
CA LEU A 208 4.31 -12.57 -7.61
C LEU A 208 3.74 -13.50 -6.53
N ALA A 209 3.96 -14.81 -6.63
CA ALA A 209 3.54 -15.77 -5.58
C ALA A 209 4.11 -15.40 -4.20
N HIS A 210 5.33 -14.88 -4.14
CA HIS A 210 5.89 -14.38 -2.89
C HIS A 210 5.12 -13.17 -2.33
N VAL A 211 4.73 -12.22 -3.19
CA VAL A 211 3.89 -11.08 -2.82
C VAL A 211 2.54 -11.56 -2.30
N GLU A 212 1.83 -12.42 -3.04
CA GLU A 212 0.52 -12.95 -2.63
C GLU A 212 0.58 -13.65 -1.27
N LEU A 213 1.62 -14.47 -1.04
CA LEU A 213 1.79 -15.15 0.25
C LEU A 213 2.01 -14.16 1.40
N ASN A 214 2.77 -13.08 1.16
CA ASN A 214 2.93 -12.03 2.16
C ASN A 214 1.60 -11.29 2.36
N ALA A 215 0.82 -11.01 1.33
CA ALA A 215 -0.47 -10.34 1.44
C ALA A 215 -1.45 -11.13 2.34
N ILE A 216 -1.48 -12.47 2.24
CA ILE A 216 -2.19 -13.34 3.21
C ILE A 216 -1.75 -13.05 4.65
N ASP A 217 -0.44 -13.00 4.89
CA ASP A 217 0.11 -12.78 6.23
C ASP A 217 -0.17 -11.36 6.74
N LEU A 218 -0.07 -10.36 5.88
CA LEU A 218 -0.31 -8.95 6.22
C LEU A 218 -1.78 -8.72 6.59
N ALA A 219 -2.69 -9.33 5.84
CA ALA A 219 -4.13 -9.24 6.08
C ALA A 219 -4.50 -9.95 7.38
N TRP A 220 -4.05 -11.19 7.61
CA TRP A 220 -4.29 -11.89 8.88
C TRP A 220 -3.61 -11.22 10.07
N ASP A 221 -2.39 -10.70 9.93
CA ASP A 221 -1.74 -9.94 11.00
C ASP A 221 -2.57 -8.71 11.38
N THR A 222 -3.12 -7.99 10.39
CA THR A 222 -4.01 -6.84 10.63
C THR A 222 -5.27 -7.26 11.39
N VAL A 223 -5.87 -8.40 11.04
CA VAL A 223 -7.05 -8.93 11.74
C VAL A 223 -6.72 -9.27 13.20
N VAL A 224 -5.68 -10.07 13.44
CA VAL A 224 -5.37 -10.60 14.77
C VAL A 224 -4.83 -9.49 15.67
N ARG A 225 -3.83 -8.74 15.19
CA ARG A 225 -3.11 -7.74 15.98
C ARG A 225 -3.99 -6.60 16.45
N PHE A 226 -4.95 -6.18 15.63
CA PHE A 226 -5.85 -5.09 15.98
C PHE A 226 -7.20 -5.56 16.55
N SER A 227 -7.38 -6.87 16.76
CA SER A 227 -8.59 -7.44 17.36
C SER A 227 -8.98 -6.84 18.72
N PRO A 228 -8.04 -6.41 19.61
CA PRO A 228 -8.41 -5.69 20.84
C PRO A 228 -9.15 -4.37 20.61
N PHE A 229 -9.08 -3.80 19.40
CA PHE A 229 -9.73 -2.54 19.03
C PHE A 229 -11.08 -2.74 18.33
N CYS A 230 -11.68 -3.93 18.40
CA CYS A 230 -12.94 -4.26 17.72
C CYS A 230 -14.08 -3.27 18.05
N GLU A 231 -14.20 -2.83 19.30
CA GLU A 231 -15.22 -1.85 19.71
C GLU A 231 -15.07 -0.47 19.02
N ILE A 232 -13.85 -0.12 18.61
CA ILE A 232 -13.55 1.19 18.00
C ILE A 232 -13.61 1.11 16.48
N LEU A 233 -13.01 0.06 15.91
CA LEU A 233 -12.89 -0.16 14.47
C LEU A 233 -14.19 -0.75 13.87
N GLY A 234 -14.93 -1.52 14.65
CA GLY A 234 -16.13 -2.25 14.23
C GLY A 234 -15.80 -3.55 13.51
N GLU A 235 -16.75 -4.49 13.52
CA GLU A 235 -16.58 -5.83 12.92
C GLU A 235 -16.25 -5.77 11.43
N GLY A 236 -16.78 -4.78 10.70
CA GLY A 236 -16.52 -4.60 9.28
C GLY A 236 -15.04 -4.45 8.93
N PHE A 237 -14.22 -3.88 9.82
CA PHE A 237 -12.78 -3.75 9.60
C PHE A 237 -12.14 -5.13 9.47
N PHE A 238 -12.44 -6.00 10.41
CA PHE A 238 -11.90 -7.36 10.47
C PHE A 238 -12.50 -8.23 9.37
N ALA A 239 -13.78 -8.03 9.05
CA ALA A 239 -14.44 -8.71 7.94
C ALA A 239 -13.75 -8.42 6.60
N ASP A 240 -13.47 -7.14 6.32
CA ASP A 240 -12.82 -6.73 5.08
C ASP A 240 -11.39 -7.30 4.98
N PHE A 241 -10.56 -7.18 6.03
CA PHE A 241 -9.20 -7.71 5.97
C PHE A 241 -9.15 -9.24 5.96
N ALA A 242 -10.09 -9.93 6.61
CA ALA A 242 -10.21 -11.39 6.47
C ALA A 242 -10.65 -11.81 5.06
N HIS A 243 -11.47 -10.98 4.39
CA HIS A 243 -11.88 -11.21 3.01
C HIS A 243 -10.72 -10.96 2.03
N VAL A 244 -9.91 -9.91 2.24
CA VAL A 244 -8.63 -9.72 1.52
C VAL A 244 -7.78 -10.97 1.68
N ALA A 245 -7.56 -11.47 2.91
CA ALA A 245 -6.75 -12.67 3.13
C ALA A 245 -7.27 -13.93 2.39
N ASP A 246 -8.59 -14.04 2.20
CA ASP A 246 -9.21 -15.11 1.40
C ASP A 246 -8.93 -14.94 -0.11
N ASP A 247 -8.99 -13.71 -0.62
CA ASP A 247 -8.63 -13.37 -2.00
C ASP A 247 -7.15 -13.66 -2.28
N GLU A 248 -6.24 -13.20 -1.42
CA GLU A 248 -4.80 -13.44 -1.59
C GLU A 248 -4.45 -14.93 -1.50
N SER A 249 -5.20 -15.68 -0.69
CA SER A 249 -5.04 -17.14 -0.63
C SER A 249 -5.29 -17.81 -1.98
N ARG A 250 -6.26 -17.29 -2.73
CA ARG A 250 -6.63 -17.77 -4.06
C ARG A 250 -5.62 -17.32 -5.10
N HIS A 251 -5.16 -16.07 -5.05
CA HIS A 251 -4.10 -15.55 -5.91
C HIS A 251 -2.83 -16.39 -5.79
N PHE A 252 -2.38 -16.64 -4.55
CA PHE A 252 -1.24 -17.50 -4.27
C PHE A 252 -1.41 -18.91 -4.82
N ALA A 253 -2.60 -19.50 -4.68
CA ALA A 253 -2.89 -20.84 -5.17
C ALA A 253 -2.79 -20.91 -6.71
N TRP A 254 -3.33 -19.92 -7.44
CA TRP A 254 -3.19 -19.85 -8.89
C TRP A 254 -1.74 -19.68 -9.35
N CYS A 255 -1.00 -18.80 -8.68
CA CYS A 255 0.42 -18.60 -8.96
C CYS A 255 1.24 -19.87 -8.71
N SER A 256 1.02 -20.54 -7.57
CA SER A 256 1.72 -21.79 -7.21
C SER A 256 1.40 -22.92 -8.18
N GLN A 257 0.12 -23.11 -8.52
CA GLN A 257 -0.28 -24.08 -9.55
C GLN A 257 0.44 -23.79 -10.87
N ARG A 258 0.47 -22.53 -11.31
CA ARG A 258 1.09 -22.17 -12.58
C ARG A 258 2.61 -22.31 -12.57
N LEU A 259 3.27 -22.07 -11.44
CA LEU A 259 4.69 -22.39 -11.28
C LEU A 259 4.95 -23.88 -11.48
N ASP A 260 4.15 -24.74 -10.83
CA ASP A 260 4.30 -26.20 -10.96
C ASP A 260 4.13 -26.65 -12.42
N GLU A 261 3.17 -26.07 -13.16
CA GLU A 261 2.99 -26.32 -14.60
C GLU A 261 4.17 -25.85 -15.47
N LEU A 262 4.92 -24.84 -15.02
CA LEU A 262 6.15 -24.37 -15.67
C LEU A 262 7.38 -25.19 -15.26
N GLY A 263 7.23 -26.18 -14.36
CA GLY A 263 8.32 -27.03 -13.87
C GLY A 263 9.09 -26.45 -12.68
N PHE A 264 8.55 -25.45 -11.99
CA PHE A 264 9.17 -24.78 -10.85
C PHE A 264 8.23 -24.76 -9.64
N ARG A 265 8.77 -24.49 -8.46
CA ARG A 265 8.00 -24.43 -7.22
C ARG A 265 8.25 -23.11 -6.50
N TYR A 266 7.25 -22.66 -5.76
CA TYR A 266 7.48 -21.60 -4.78
C TYR A 266 8.55 -22.08 -3.77
N GLY A 267 9.62 -21.29 -3.63
CA GLY A 267 10.79 -21.65 -2.82
C GLY A 267 12.04 -22.08 -3.61
N ASP A 268 11.98 -22.23 -4.94
CA ASP A 268 13.14 -22.58 -5.77
C ASP A 268 14.17 -21.45 -5.88
N MET A 269 13.75 -20.20 -5.65
CA MET A 269 14.60 -19.01 -5.62
C MET A 269 14.48 -18.28 -4.27
N PRO A 270 15.55 -17.65 -3.75
CA PRO A 270 15.46 -16.75 -2.60
C PRO A 270 14.45 -15.63 -2.82
N ALA A 271 13.89 -15.11 -1.72
CA ALA A 271 12.89 -14.04 -1.76
C ALA A 271 13.20 -12.95 -0.72
N HIS A 272 12.73 -11.73 -0.94
CA HIS A 272 13.00 -10.61 -0.04
C HIS A 272 12.06 -10.61 1.17
N ASN A 273 12.47 -10.06 2.31
CA ASN A 273 11.58 -9.88 3.46
C ASN A 273 11.04 -8.43 3.63
N LEU A 274 10.94 -7.68 2.53
CA LEU A 274 10.66 -6.23 2.57
C LEU A 274 9.24 -5.92 3.08
N LEU A 275 8.23 -6.60 2.54
CA LEU A 275 6.82 -6.37 2.89
C LEU A 275 6.56 -6.57 4.39
N TRP A 276 7.05 -7.69 4.94
CA TRP A 276 6.91 -7.96 6.37
C TRP A 276 7.63 -6.94 7.24
N ARG A 277 8.81 -6.45 6.84
CA ARG A 277 9.54 -5.41 7.58
C ARG A 277 8.73 -4.13 7.71
N GLU A 278 8.05 -3.70 6.65
CA GLU A 278 7.20 -2.50 6.71
C GLU A 278 5.94 -2.72 7.57
N CYS A 279 5.42 -3.95 7.58
CA CYS A 279 4.32 -4.35 8.47
C CYS A 279 4.71 -4.37 9.95
N GLU A 280 5.90 -4.88 10.26
CA GLU A 280 6.44 -4.94 11.62
C GLU A 280 6.63 -3.54 12.21
N LYS A 281 7.13 -2.59 11.40
CA LYS A 281 7.27 -1.18 11.82
C LYS A 281 5.94 -0.55 12.23
N SER A 282 4.83 -0.92 11.59
CA SER A 282 3.49 -0.36 11.82
C SER A 282 2.62 -1.22 12.76
N SER A 283 3.25 -2.15 13.50
CA SER A 283 2.52 -3.15 14.30
C SER A 283 1.75 -2.57 15.49
N ASP A 284 2.10 -1.38 15.96
CA ASP A 284 1.49 -0.70 17.09
C ASP A 284 0.54 0.45 16.72
N ASP A 285 0.38 0.75 15.43
CA ASP A 285 -0.44 1.87 14.94
C ASP A 285 -1.33 1.46 13.76
N VAL A 286 -2.64 1.47 13.97
CA VAL A 286 -3.66 1.12 12.96
C VAL A 286 -3.61 2.07 11.75
N ALA A 287 -3.45 3.37 11.98
CA ALA A 287 -3.42 4.35 10.90
C ALA A 287 -2.14 4.17 10.06
N ALA A 288 -1.00 3.92 10.71
CA ALA A 288 0.24 3.58 10.04
C ALA A 288 0.10 2.28 9.24
N ARG A 289 -0.52 1.23 9.82
CA ARG A 289 -0.76 -0.03 9.11
C ARG A 289 -1.51 0.22 7.81
N LEU A 290 -2.61 0.95 7.87
CA LEU A 290 -3.46 1.27 6.73
C LEU A 290 -2.72 2.12 5.69
N ALA A 291 -1.93 3.11 6.11
CA ALA A 291 -1.13 3.91 5.17
C ALA A 291 -0.05 3.08 4.47
N VAL A 292 0.66 2.23 5.21
CA VAL A 292 1.84 1.53 4.71
C VAL A 292 1.49 0.31 3.88
N ILE A 293 0.47 -0.46 4.29
CA ILE A 293 0.15 -1.74 3.65
C ILE A 293 -0.87 -1.56 2.51
N PRO A 294 -2.17 -1.35 2.75
CA PRO A 294 -3.13 -1.30 1.65
C PRO A 294 -2.96 -0.07 0.75
N LEU A 295 -2.56 1.10 1.28
CA LEU A 295 -2.45 2.32 0.48
C LEU A 295 -1.11 2.49 -0.25
N VAL A 296 -0.07 1.74 0.14
CA VAL A 296 1.23 1.77 -0.52
C VAL A 296 1.64 0.42 -1.10
N GLN A 297 1.66 -0.65 -0.33
CA GLN A 297 2.08 -1.97 -0.86
C GLN A 297 1.03 -2.53 -1.83
N GLU A 298 -0.23 -2.64 -1.44
CA GLU A 298 -1.27 -3.18 -2.34
C GLU A 298 -1.52 -2.24 -3.52
N ALA A 299 -1.49 -0.92 -3.30
CA ALA A 299 -1.58 0.06 -4.39
C ALA A 299 -0.46 -0.04 -5.44
N ARG A 300 0.69 -0.66 -5.13
CA ARG A 300 1.72 -0.97 -6.15
C ARG A 300 1.27 -2.09 -7.08
N GLY A 301 0.39 -3.00 -6.64
CA GLY A 301 -0.28 -4.00 -7.47
C GLY A 301 -1.06 -3.35 -8.61
N LEU A 302 -1.84 -2.30 -8.31
CA LEU A 302 -2.57 -1.50 -9.31
C LEU A 302 -1.65 -0.88 -10.37
N ASP A 303 -0.45 -0.47 -9.96
CA ASP A 303 0.53 0.14 -10.85
C ASP A 303 1.23 -0.92 -11.72
N ALA A 304 1.62 -2.05 -11.13
CA ALA A 304 2.50 -3.03 -11.75
C ALA A 304 1.76 -4.12 -12.54
N GLY A 305 0.55 -4.51 -12.12
CA GLY A 305 -0.22 -5.61 -12.70
C GLY A 305 -0.39 -5.51 -14.22
N PRO A 306 -0.94 -4.41 -14.77
CA PRO A 306 -1.13 -4.27 -16.21
C PRO A 306 0.17 -4.37 -17.03
N ARG A 307 1.30 -3.89 -16.48
CA ARG A 307 2.61 -4.01 -17.15
C ARG A 307 3.11 -5.46 -17.13
N LEU A 308 2.90 -6.18 -16.02
CA LEU A 308 3.25 -7.60 -15.93
C LEU A 308 2.46 -8.42 -16.96
N VAL A 309 1.16 -8.15 -17.11
CA VAL A 309 0.30 -8.76 -18.13
C VAL A 309 0.88 -8.55 -19.52
N GLN A 310 1.16 -7.29 -19.90
CA GLN A 310 1.72 -6.96 -21.22
C GLN A 310 3.04 -7.68 -21.47
N LYS A 311 3.91 -7.74 -20.45
CA LYS A 311 5.21 -8.42 -20.56
C LYS A 311 5.06 -9.93 -20.76
N LEU A 312 4.14 -10.58 -20.05
CA LEU A 312 3.87 -12.01 -20.20
C LEU A 312 3.23 -12.34 -21.56
N VAL A 313 2.34 -11.48 -22.07
CA VAL A 313 1.81 -11.59 -23.44
C VAL A 313 2.94 -11.48 -24.46
N GLY A 314 3.83 -10.49 -24.33
CA GLY A 314 4.99 -10.33 -25.20
C GLY A 314 5.97 -11.51 -25.16
N PHE A 315 6.05 -12.21 -24.02
CA PHE A 315 6.82 -13.44 -23.86
C PHE A 315 6.10 -14.69 -24.44
N GLY A 316 4.84 -14.57 -24.86
CA GLY A 316 4.01 -15.66 -25.38
C GLY A 316 3.35 -16.52 -24.30
N ASP A 317 3.49 -16.19 -23.02
CA ASP A 317 2.88 -16.93 -21.90
C ASP A 317 1.48 -16.42 -21.58
N ASN A 318 0.56 -16.70 -22.50
CA ASN A 318 -0.83 -16.26 -22.42
C ASN A 318 -1.60 -16.86 -21.24
N LYS A 319 -1.16 -18.00 -20.69
CA LYS A 319 -1.83 -18.59 -19.53
C LYS A 319 -1.48 -17.81 -18.27
N THR A 320 -0.19 -17.55 -18.05
CA THR A 320 0.26 -16.75 -16.90
C THR A 320 -0.26 -15.31 -16.99
N SER A 321 -0.32 -14.71 -18.20
CA SER A 321 -0.86 -13.34 -18.34
C SER A 321 -2.33 -13.23 -17.92
N LYS A 322 -3.16 -14.25 -18.20
CA LYS A 322 -4.57 -14.27 -17.76
C LYS A 322 -4.71 -14.41 -16.24
N ILE A 323 -3.83 -15.19 -15.60
CA ILE A 323 -3.79 -15.30 -14.13
C ILE A 323 -3.47 -13.93 -13.53
N VAL A 324 -2.40 -13.30 -14.00
CA VAL A 324 -1.98 -11.97 -13.51
C VAL A 324 -3.03 -10.91 -13.78
N ALA A 325 -3.69 -10.94 -14.94
CA ALA A 325 -4.77 -10.00 -15.24
C ALA A 325 -5.92 -10.15 -14.25
N ARG A 326 -6.29 -11.40 -13.91
CA ARG A 326 -7.36 -11.63 -12.94
C ARG A 326 -7.01 -11.15 -11.54
N ILE A 327 -5.76 -11.38 -11.10
CA ILE A 327 -5.27 -10.85 -9.82
C ILE A 327 -5.36 -9.33 -9.83
N ALA A 328 -4.81 -8.67 -10.86
CA ALA A 328 -4.81 -7.21 -11.00
C ALA A 328 -6.23 -6.59 -11.01
N ASP A 329 -7.22 -7.29 -11.57
CA ASP A 329 -8.62 -6.87 -11.53
C ASP A 329 -9.21 -6.94 -10.10
N GLU A 330 -8.81 -7.93 -9.30
CA GLU A 330 -9.30 -8.13 -7.94
C GLU A 330 -8.64 -7.16 -6.93
N GLU A 331 -7.43 -6.65 -7.21
CA GLU A 331 -6.68 -5.71 -6.35
C GLU A 331 -7.39 -4.36 -6.07
N VAL A 332 -8.26 -3.91 -6.98
CA VAL A 332 -8.99 -2.63 -6.80
C VAL A 332 -9.81 -2.64 -5.51
N ALA A 333 -10.45 -3.77 -5.20
CA ALA A 333 -11.29 -3.92 -4.02
C ALA A 333 -10.46 -3.85 -2.73
N HIS A 334 -9.25 -4.42 -2.72
CA HIS A 334 -8.38 -4.47 -1.55
C HIS A 334 -7.87 -3.08 -1.19
N VAL A 335 -7.40 -2.34 -2.20
CA VAL A 335 -6.98 -0.94 -2.03
C VAL A 335 -8.17 -0.08 -1.60
N ALA A 336 -9.35 -0.26 -2.21
CA ALA A 336 -10.55 0.47 -1.85
C ALA A 336 -11.01 0.22 -0.40
N ALA A 337 -10.93 -1.02 0.08
CA ALA A 337 -11.18 -1.35 1.48
C ALA A 337 -10.17 -0.62 2.39
N GLY A 338 -8.90 -0.59 2.02
CA GLY A 338 -7.86 0.18 2.69
C GLY A 338 -8.16 1.67 2.78
N VAL A 339 -8.58 2.30 1.67
CA VAL A 339 -8.95 3.72 1.63
C VAL A 339 -10.12 3.98 2.56
N TYR A 340 -11.17 3.17 2.48
CA TYR A 340 -12.35 3.28 3.34
C TYR A 340 -11.98 3.29 4.82
N TRP A 341 -11.18 2.31 5.26
CA TRP A 341 -10.77 2.21 6.66
C TRP A 341 -9.79 3.30 7.07
N PHE A 342 -8.88 3.72 6.19
CA PHE A 342 -7.96 4.82 6.48
C PHE A 342 -8.71 6.14 6.71
N VAL A 343 -9.70 6.43 5.86
CA VAL A 343 -10.55 7.62 6.03
C VAL A 343 -11.38 7.52 7.30
N SER A 344 -11.99 6.36 7.58
CA SER A 344 -12.77 6.12 8.80
C SER A 344 -11.94 6.31 10.08
N VAL A 345 -10.71 5.78 10.10
CA VAL A 345 -9.76 5.95 11.21
C VAL A 345 -9.35 7.42 11.36
N CYS A 346 -9.03 8.11 10.27
CA CYS A 346 -8.72 9.53 10.30
C CYS A 346 -9.89 10.37 10.86
N GLN A 347 -11.12 10.05 10.48
CA GLN A 347 -12.33 10.71 11.00
C GLN A 347 -12.49 10.48 12.51
N LYS A 348 -12.31 9.24 12.98
CA LYS A 348 -12.35 8.91 14.43
C LYS A 348 -11.26 9.64 15.22
N MET A 349 -10.11 9.89 14.59
CA MET A 349 -9.00 10.67 15.17
C MET A 349 -9.17 12.19 15.05
N GLY A 350 -10.20 12.67 14.33
CA GLY A 350 -10.39 14.09 14.04
C GLY A 350 -9.29 14.69 13.16
N ARG A 351 -8.69 13.89 12.26
CA ARG A 351 -7.59 14.30 11.38
C ARG A 351 -8.00 14.25 9.91
N ALA A 352 -7.38 15.12 9.10
CA ALA A 352 -7.56 15.10 7.65
C ALA A 352 -6.78 13.91 7.04
N PRO A 353 -7.39 13.06 6.19
CA PRO A 353 -6.72 11.89 5.62
C PRO A 353 -5.45 12.23 4.82
N CYS A 354 -5.49 13.23 3.92
CA CYS A 354 -4.35 13.57 3.06
C CYS A 354 -3.08 13.94 3.84
N SER A 355 -3.20 14.81 4.84
CA SER A 355 -2.05 15.20 5.67
C SER A 355 -1.57 14.04 6.53
N THR A 356 -2.50 13.28 7.12
CA THR A 356 -2.19 12.12 7.96
C THR A 356 -1.42 11.07 7.17
N PHE A 357 -1.85 10.77 5.94
CA PHE A 357 -1.16 9.82 5.05
C PHE A 357 0.29 10.25 4.80
N LYS A 358 0.49 11.52 4.39
CA LYS A 358 1.83 12.07 4.12
C LYS A 358 2.73 12.07 5.36
N ASP A 359 2.17 12.38 6.52
CA ASP A 359 2.91 12.40 7.78
C ASP A 359 3.32 10.99 8.21
N LEU A 360 2.43 10.01 8.09
CA LEU A 360 2.74 8.60 8.35
C LEU A 360 3.81 8.06 7.40
N LEU A 361 3.74 8.35 6.10
CA LEU A 361 4.80 7.93 5.17
C LEU A 361 6.17 8.53 5.55
N ARG A 362 6.19 9.77 6.04
CA ARG A 362 7.42 10.43 6.50
C ARG A 362 7.95 9.80 7.79
N GLU A 363 7.07 9.58 8.76
CA GLU A 363 7.38 9.03 10.08
C GLU A 363 7.93 7.60 9.97
N TYR A 364 7.25 6.75 9.20
CA TYR A 364 7.63 5.35 8.99
C TYR A 364 8.66 5.17 7.87
N LYS A 365 9.14 6.27 7.27
CA LYS A 365 10.16 6.31 6.21
C LYS A 365 9.80 5.44 5.01
N VAL A 366 8.53 5.47 4.62
CA VAL A 366 7.99 4.71 3.49
C VAL A 366 8.06 5.56 2.24
N GLU A 367 8.78 5.05 1.24
CA GLU A 367 8.93 5.73 -0.03
C GLU A 367 7.83 5.34 -1.01
N LEU A 368 7.14 6.36 -1.54
CA LEU A 368 6.14 6.23 -2.59
C LEU A 368 6.63 6.91 -3.86
N LYS A 369 6.93 6.10 -4.87
CA LYS A 369 7.43 6.53 -6.18
C LYS A 369 6.65 5.81 -7.27
N GLY A 370 6.39 6.52 -8.36
CA GLY A 370 5.75 5.98 -9.54
C GLY A 370 6.71 5.18 -10.43
N PRO A 371 6.28 4.83 -11.66
CA PRO A 371 5.09 5.34 -12.34
C PRO A 371 3.78 4.82 -11.73
N PHE A 372 2.83 5.73 -11.51
CA PHE A 372 1.51 5.40 -10.94
C PHE A 372 0.50 5.12 -12.05
N ASN A 373 -0.36 4.13 -11.84
CA ASN A 373 -1.57 3.93 -12.61
C ASN A 373 -2.66 4.83 -12.01
N TYR A 374 -2.75 6.07 -12.52
CA TYR A 374 -3.70 7.06 -12.01
C TYR A 374 -5.15 6.57 -12.13
N SER A 375 -5.53 5.95 -13.24
CA SER A 375 -6.90 5.46 -13.45
C SER A 375 -7.30 4.42 -12.41
N ALA A 376 -6.43 3.43 -12.14
CA ALA A 376 -6.74 2.38 -11.17
C ALA A 376 -6.71 2.90 -9.72
N ARG A 377 -5.80 3.82 -9.39
CA ARG A 377 -5.77 4.45 -8.06
C ARG A 377 -6.97 5.36 -7.82
N ASP A 378 -7.41 6.10 -8.84
CA ASP A 378 -8.63 6.92 -8.79
C ASP A 378 -9.86 6.02 -8.62
N GLU A 379 -9.93 4.89 -9.33
CA GLU A 379 -10.99 3.89 -9.19
C GLU A 379 -11.04 3.29 -7.78
N ALA A 380 -9.89 2.90 -7.23
CA ALA A 380 -9.78 2.42 -5.85
C ALA A 380 -10.05 3.52 -4.80
N GLY A 381 -10.15 4.78 -5.23
CA GLY A 381 -10.50 5.91 -4.39
C GLY A 381 -9.33 6.58 -3.67
N ILE A 382 -8.07 6.33 -4.07
CA ILE A 382 -6.92 7.08 -3.55
C ILE A 382 -6.85 8.44 -4.24
N PRO A 383 -7.11 9.57 -3.54
CA PRO A 383 -7.02 10.87 -4.17
C PRO A 383 -5.60 11.20 -4.61
N ARG A 384 -5.46 11.73 -5.83
CA ARG A 384 -4.15 12.00 -6.46
C ARG A 384 -3.23 12.88 -5.62
N ASP A 385 -3.78 13.84 -4.88
CA ASP A 385 -3.05 14.77 -4.04
C ASP A 385 -2.36 14.11 -2.83
N TRP A 386 -2.72 12.86 -2.49
CA TRP A 386 -2.09 12.11 -1.41
C TRP A 386 -0.69 11.64 -1.79
N TYR A 387 -0.47 11.26 -3.06
CA TYR A 387 0.74 10.56 -3.49
C TYR A 387 1.52 11.24 -4.62
N ASP A 388 0.87 12.07 -5.44
CA ASP A 388 1.54 12.75 -6.55
C ASP A 388 1.97 14.16 -6.16
N LYS A 389 3.27 14.36 -5.90
CA LYS A 389 3.84 15.69 -5.59
C LYS A 389 3.63 16.72 -6.70
N SER A 390 3.39 16.30 -7.95
CA SER A 390 3.08 17.22 -9.04
C SER A 390 1.65 17.77 -8.95
N SER A 391 0.74 17.05 -8.28
CA SER A 391 -0.64 17.47 -8.11
C SER A 391 -0.82 18.52 -7.00
N THR A 392 0.06 18.53 -6.00
CA THR A 392 0.12 19.62 -5.01
C THR A 392 0.54 20.96 -5.61
N ASN A 393 1.19 20.95 -6.78
CA ASN A 393 1.48 22.17 -7.54
C ASN A 393 0.28 22.66 -8.38
N LYS A 394 -0.81 21.89 -8.49
CA LYS A 394 -2.01 22.30 -9.25
C LYS A 394 -3.13 22.90 -8.39
N HIS A 395 -3.03 22.83 -7.07
CA HIS A 395 -3.87 23.60 -6.12
C HIS A 395 -3.03 24.51 -5.19
N GLY A 396 -1.74 24.66 -5.53
CA GLY A 396 -0.79 25.57 -4.91
C GLY A 396 -0.17 26.58 -5.89
N GLU A 397 -0.64 26.62 -7.15
CA GLU A 397 -0.53 27.82 -7.95
C GLU A 397 -1.65 28.75 -7.47
N VAL A 398 -1.37 29.46 -6.36
CA VAL A 398 -1.70 30.89 -6.37
C VAL A 398 -1.13 31.35 -7.70
N THR A 399 -2.00 31.62 -8.69
CA THR A 399 -1.63 32.41 -9.85
C THR A 399 -0.71 33.48 -9.30
N LYS A 400 0.59 33.44 -9.64
CA LYS A 400 1.46 34.59 -9.43
C LYS A 400 0.58 35.76 -9.87
N PRO A 401 0.22 36.68 -8.96
CA PRO A 401 -0.77 37.70 -9.29
C PRO A 401 -0.24 38.30 -10.56
N ASP A 402 -1.03 38.19 -11.64
CA ASP A 402 -0.58 38.49 -12.98
C ASP A 402 0.15 39.83 -12.87
N THR A 403 1.47 39.78 -13.06
CA THR A 403 2.32 40.94 -12.77
C THR A 403 1.82 42.10 -13.62
N THR A 404 1.23 41.78 -14.78
CA THR A 404 0.52 42.67 -15.71
C THR A 404 -0.75 43.27 -15.10
N GLU A 405 -1.58 42.50 -14.40
CA GLU A 405 -2.82 42.98 -13.78
C GLU A 405 -2.55 43.81 -12.52
N LYS A 406 -1.59 43.41 -11.68
CA LYS A 406 -1.12 44.25 -10.55
C LYS A 406 -0.42 45.52 -11.03
N LEU A 407 0.42 45.45 -12.08
CA LEU A 407 1.01 46.64 -12.69
C LEU A 407 -0.08 47.51 -13.30
N SER A 408 -1.06 46.96 -14.01
CA SER A 408 -2.21 47.71 -14.57
C SER A 408 -2.99 48.43 -13.47
N MET A 409 -3.25 47.77 -12.34
CA MET A 409 -3.96 48.37 -11.21
C MET A 409 -3.13 49.46 -10.52
N ILE A 410 -1.80 49.27 -10.43
CA ILE A 410 -0.87 50.29 -9.93
C ILE A 410 -0.79 51.47 -10.89
N TYR A 411 -0.66 51.24 -12.20
CA TYR A 411 -0.66 52.28 -13.23
C TYR A 411 -1.99 53.06 -13.25
N GLY A 412 -3.12 52.38 -13.13
CA GLY A 412 -4.44 53.01 -13.01
C GLY A 412 -4.54 53.91 -11.78
N ARG A 413 -4.09 53.42 -10.61
CA ARG A 413 -4.06 54.22 -9.37
C ARG A 413 -3.08 55.39 -9.46
N LEU A 414 -1.91 55.19 -10.06
CA LEU A 414 -0.91 56.25 -10.24
C LEU A 414 -1.43 57.32 -11.21
N ALA A 415 -2.09 56.92 -12.30
CA ALA A 415 -2.71 57.85 -13.25
C ALA A 415 -3.82 58.67 -12.59
N SER A 416 -4.65 58.05 -11.73
CA SER A 416 -5.67 58.76 -10.95
C SER A 416 -5.05 59.74 -9.94
N ILE A 417 -3.96 59.38 -9.27
CA ILE A 417 -3.25 60.28 -8.35
C ILE A 417 -2.63 61.46 -9.10
N ILE A 418 -1.97 61.22 -10.23
CA ILE A 418 -1.39 62.27 -11.07
C ILE A 418 -2.48 63.20 -11.63
N ALA A 419 -3.64 62.66 -12.02
CA ALA A 419 -4.77 63.48 -12.46
C ALA A 419 -5.31 64.38 -11.33
N MET A 420 -5.48 63.82 -10.12
CA MET A 420 -5.92 64.60 -8.94
C MET A 420 -4.89 65.66 -8.53
N GLU A 421 -3.59 65.36 -8.60
CA GLU A 421 -2.54 66.35 -8.31
C GLU A 421 -2.48 67.46 -9.36
N ASN A 422 -2.69 67.15 -10.64
CA ASN A 422 -2.78 68.15 -11.70
C ASN A 422 -4.02 69.04 -11.55
N GLU A 423 -5.18 68.48 -11.19
CA GLU A 423 -6.38 69.25 -10.87
C GLU A 423 -6.16 70.16 -9.65
N ASN A 424 -5.54 69.66 -8.58
CA ASN A 424 -5.19 70.47 -7.41
C ASN A 424 -4.15 71.56 -7.71
N ALA A 425 -3.18 71.29 -8.60
CA ALA A 425 -2.21 72.28 -9.04
C ALA A 425 -2.86 73.38 -9.91
N SER A 426 -3.92 73.04 -10.65
CA SER A 426 -4.71 74.01 -11.42
C SER A 426 -5.67 74.86 -10.56
N LEU A 427 -6.07 74.35 -9.38
CA LEU A 427 -6.89 75.07 -8.39
C LEU A 427 -6.09 76.01 -7.49
N ASN A 428 -4.77 75.83 -7.39
CA ASN A 428 -3.85 76.68 -6.62
C ASN A 428 -3.11 77.72 -7.46
N LYS A 429 -3.53 77.96 -8.71
CA LYS A 429 -3.09 79.14 -9.45
C LYS A 429 -3.85 80.36 -8.92
N PRO A 430 -3.16 81.40 -8.41
CA PRO A 430 -3.83 82.63 -8.00
C PRO A 430 -4.53 83.25 -9.23
N ALA A 431 -5.78 83.68 -9.04
CA ALA A 431 -6.48 84.50 -10.02
C ALA A 431 -5.71 85.81 -10.23
N GLU A 432 -5.55 86.22 -11.50
CA GLU A 432 -5.05 87.54 -11.88
C GLU A 432 -5.87 88.69 -11.27
#